data_AF-A0AAU3WKQ3-F1
#
_entry.id   AF-A0AAU3WKQ3-F1
#
_cell.length_a   1.000
_cell.length_b   1.000
_cell.length_c   1.000
_cell.angle_alpha   90.00
_cell.angle_beta   90.00
_cell.angle_gamma   90.00
#
_symmetry.space_group_name_H-M   'P 1'
#
loop_
_entity.id
_entity.type
_entity.pdbx_description
1 polymer ?
#
loop_
_entity_poly.entity_id
_entity_poly.type
_entity_poly.pdbx_seq_one_letter_code
_entity_poly.pdbx_strand_id
1 'polypeptide(L)'
;MSRPLPHPRLVLGYRKDGRPIHPILGADERDPSNGQPPVGQGSVRTFTQDEVSQLLAREKQQGGRSAVKEILEQVGFEKAEDLAAFVKAQRDAQAAQLSEVERREQSAAEREQGAAQKIAAAETRERAAARHATLLKLGALGDDLTDAEGCCAPRSRRAPTGRRLRERRRR
;
A
#
# COMPACT_ATOMS: atom_id res chain seq x y z
N MET A 1 -4.13 -53.23 60.82
CA MET A 1 -4.43 -52.21 61.85
C MET A 1 -5.51 -51.27 61.31
N SER A 2 -6.78 -51.65 61.37
CA SER A 2 -7.91 -50.81 60.97
C SER A 2 -8.17 -49.78 62.07
N ARG A 3 -7.81 -48.51 61.84
CA ARG A 3 -8.24 -47.42 62.72
C ARG A 3 -9.77 -47.28 62.55
N PRO A 4 -10.58 -47.38 63.61
CA PRO A 4 -12.02 -47.14 63.49
C PRO A 4 -12.24 -45.70 63.02
N LEU A 5 -13.05 -45.53 61.98
CA LEU A 5 -13.41 -44.20 61.48
C LEU A 5 -14.19 -43.45 62.58
N PRO A 6 -13.94 -42.14 62.76
CA PRO A 6 -14.66 -41.34 63.74
C PRO A 6 -16.16 -41.29 63.42
N HIS A 7 -17.00 -41.23 64.45
CA HIS A 7 -18.46 -41.29 64.30
C HIS A 7 -18.99 -40.08 63.49
N PRO A 8 -19.90 -40.26 62.52
CA PRO A 8 -20.38 -39.20 61.61
C PRO A 8 -20.94 -37.96 62.32
N ARG A 9 -21.53 -38.14 63.50
CA ARG A 9 -22.13 -37.06 64.30
C ARG A 9 -21.19 -36.41 65.30
N LEU A 10 -19.92 -36.81 65.31
CA LEU A 10 -18.92 -36.16 66.15
C LEU A 10 -18.69 -34.72 65.63
N VAL A 11 -18.90 -33.73 66.49
CA VAL A 11 -18.63 -32.33 66.14
C VAL A 11 -17.13 -32.08 66.28
N LEU A 12 -16.46 -31.77 65.17
CA LEU A 12 -15.04 -31.43 65.15
C LEU A 12 -14.77 -29.98 65.58
N GLY A 13 -15.76 -29.12 65.45
CA GLY A 13 -15.69 -27.71 65.78
C GLY A 13 -16.91 -26.94 65.27
N TYR A 14 -16.88 -25.62 65.37
CA TYR A 14 -17.96 -24.75 64.90
C TYR A 14 -17.44 -23.74 63.88
N ARG A 15 -18.25 -23.43 62.87
CA ARG A 15 -17.98 -22.35 61.91
C ARG A 15 -18.21 -20.99 62.58
N LYS A 16 -17.75 -19.91 61.94
CA LYS A 16 -18.01 -18.53 62.40
C LYS A 16 -19.50 -18.21 62.57
N ASP A 17 -20.36 -18.91 61.81
CA ASP A 17 -21.82 -18.78 61.86
C ASP A 17 -22.48 -19.67 62.96
N GLY A 18 -21.69 -20.29 63.84
CA GLY A 18 -22.17 -21.13 64.94
C GLY A 18 -22.64 -22.54 64.55
N ARG A 19 -22.57 -22.91 63.27
CA ARG A 19 -22.96 -24.26 62.81
C ARG A 19 -21.85 -25.29 63.08
N PRO A 20 -22.18 -26.50 63.58
CA PRO A 20 -21.20 -27.55 63.83
C PRO A 20 -20.58 -28.07 62.52
N ILE A 21 -19.29 -28.41 62.60
CA ILE A 21 -18.50 -29.03 61.53
C ILE A 21 -18.42 -30.53 61.84
N HIS A 22 -18.89 -31.35 60.91
CA HIS A 22 -18.82 -32.80 60.99
C HIS A 22 -17.64 -33.34 60.15
N PRO A 23 -17.04 -34.50 60.51
CA PRO A 23 -16.00 -35.13 59.70
C PRO A 23 -16.55 -35.46 58.31
N ILE A 24 -15.76 -35.16 57.26
CA ILE A 24 -16.06 -35.56 55.89
C ILE A 24 -15.77 -37.06 55.77
N LEU A 25 -16.74 -37.87 56.17
CA LEU A 25 -16.76 -39.28 55.84
C LEU A 25 -17.28 -39.37 54.40
N GLY A 26 -16.59 -40.11 53.53
CA GLY A 26 -17.07 -40.38 52.17
C GLY A 26 -18.53 -40.84 52.24
N ALA A 27 -19.40 -40.17 51.46
CA ALA A 27 -20.85 -40.24 51.48
C ALA A 27 -21.43 -41.51 52.12
N ASP A 28 -21.84 -41.42 53.39
CA ASP A 28 -22.64 -42.46 54.03
C ASP A 28 -24.00 -42.50 53.32
N GLU A 29 -24.40 -43.66 52.79
CA GLU A 29 -25.64 -43.82 52.00
C GLU A 29 -26.91 -43.46 52.80
N ARG A 30 -26.79 -43.36 54.13
CA ARG A 30 -27.89 -43.06 55.06
C ARG A 30 -27.99 -41.59 55.44
N ASP A 31 -27.12 -40.72 54.92
CA ASP A 31 -27.18 -39.28 55.17
C ASP A 31 -28.26 -38.61 54.29
N PRO A 32 -29.33 -38.03 54.87
CA PRO A 32 -30.35 -37.30 54.10
C PRO A 32 -29.80 -36.08 53.35
N SER A 33 -28.60 -35.57 53.70
CA SER A 33 -27.94 -34.48 52.98
C SER A 33 -27.41 -34.87 51.60
N ASN A 34 -27.26 -36.16 51.29
CA ASN A 34 -26.84 -36.64 49.96
C ASN A 34 -27.93 -36.47 48.88
N GLY A 35 -29.18 -36.23 49.27
CA GLY A 35 -30.30 -36.00 48.36
C GLY A 35 -30.52 -34.53 47.99
N GLN A 36 -29.71 -33.60 48.51
CA GLN A 36 -29.94 -32.17 48.31
C GLN A 36 -29.29 -31.72 46.98
N PRO A 37 -30.08 -31.28 45.98
CA PRO A 37 -29.52 -30.79 44.73
C PRO A 37 -28.64 -29.56 45.00
N PRO A 38 -27.48 -29.41 44.32
CA PRO A 38 -26.62 -28.26 44.50
C PRO A 38 -27.40 -26.97 44.21
N VAL A 39 -27.51 -26.12 45.24
CA VAL A 39 -28.17 -24.82 45.16
C VAL A 39 -27.24 -23.89 44.38
N GLY A 40 -27.50 -23.73 43.07
CA GLY A 40 -26.69 -22.90 42.18
C GLY A 40 -26.54 -23.51 40.80
N GLN A 41 -27.65 -23.78 40.12
CA GLN A 41 -27.66 -24.23 38.73
C GLN A 41 -27.24 -23.09 37.78
N GLY A 42 -25.93 -22.87 37.65
CA GLY A 42 -25.41 -22.49 36.33
C GLY A 42 -25.68 -23.68 35.41
N SER A 43 -26.69 -23.56 34.54
CA SER A 43 -27.03 -24.60 33.57
C SER A 43 -25.77 -25.07 32.86
N VAL A 44 -25.41 -26.35 33.00
CA VAL A 44 -24.35 -26.97 32.19
C VAL A 44 -24.86 -26.98 30.75
N ARG A 45 -24.54 -25.93 29.98
CA ARG A 45 -24.91 -25.81 28.57
C ARG A 45 -23.95 -26.66 27.75
N THR A 46 -24.44 -27.74 27.20
CA THR A 46 -23.75 -28.50 26.16
C THR A 46 -23.91 -27.75 24.84
N PHE A 47 -22.82 -27.17 24.33
CA PHE A 47 -22.82 -26.50 23.04
C PHE A 47 -22.65 -27.51 21.91
N THR A 48 -23.41 -27.34 20.84
CA THR A 48 -23.18 -28.05 19.58
C THR A 48 -22.01 -27.44 18.82
N GLN A 49 -21.39 -28.21 17.91
CA GLN A 49 -20.24 -27.75 17.13
C GLN A 49 -20.55 -26.49 16.29
N ASP A 50 -21.77 -26.39 15.78
CA ASP A 50 -22.23 -25.22 15.01
C ASP A 50 -22.38 -23.97 15.89
N GLU A 51 -22.85 -24.13 17.13
CA GLU A 51 -22.95 -23.01 18.09
C GLU A 51 -21.57 -22.50 18.51
N VAL A 52 -20.59 -23.40 18.70
CA VAL A 52 -19.20 -23.01 18.97
C VAL A 52 -18.61 -22.26 17.78
N SER A 53 -18.88 -22.71 16.56
CA SER A 53 -18.41 -22.06 15.33
C SER A 53 -18.99 -20.65 15.18
N GLN A 54 -20.28 -20.47 15.49
CA GLN A 54 -20.92 -19.15 15.47
C GLN A 54 -20.38 -18.21 16.56
N LEU A 55 -20.13 -18.71 17.76
CA LEU A 55 -19.53 -17.93 18.84
C LEU A 55 -18.11 -17.47 18.48
N LEU A 56 -17.30 -18.37 17.92
CA LEU A 56 -15.94 -18.04 17.49
C LEU A 56 -15.94 -16.98 16.37
N ALA A 57 -16.89 -17.07 15.43
CA ALA A 57 -17.03 -16.07 14.37
C ALA A 57 -17.42 -14.70 14.93
N ARG A 58 -18.35 -14.65 15.89
CA ARG A 58 -18.73 -13.41 16.58
C ARG A 58 -17.58 -12.81 17.36
N GLU A 59 -16.83 -13.64 18.08
CA GLU A 59 -15.69 -13.19 18.88
C GLU A 59 -14.54 -12.68 17.99
N LYS A 60 -14.27 -13.33 16.86
CA LYS A 60 -13.33 -12.82 15.85
C LYS A 60 -13.78 -11.48 15.25
N GLN A 61 -15.06 -11.33 14.94
CA GLN A 61 -15.60 -10.07 14.45
C GLN A 61 -15.50 -8.96 15.49
N GLN A 62 -15.74 -9.28 16.77
CA GLN A 62 -15.62 -8.34 17.87
C GLN A 62 -14.15 -7.94 18.12
N GLY A 63 -13.22 -8.89 18.12
CA GLY A 63 -11.78 -8.61 18.23
C GLY A 63 -11.27 -7.80 17.05
N GLY A 64 -11.72 -8.09 15.82
CA GLY A 64 -11.39 -7.29 14.64
C GLY A 64 -11.90 -5.85 14.74
N ARG A 65 -13.10 -5.64 15.27
CA ARG A 65 -13.65 -4.30 15.52
C ARG A 65 -12.90 -3.54 16.61
N SER A 66 -12.51 -4.22 17.70
CA SER A 66 -11.68 -3.62 18.75
C SER A 66 -10.30 -3.22 18.22
N ALA A 67 -9.64 -4.07 17.43
CA ALA A 67 -8.34 -3.76 16.83
C ALA A 67 -8.42 -2.56 15.87
N VAL A 68 -9.48 -2.47 15.05
CA VAL A 68 -9.70 -1.30 14.18
C VAL A 68 -9.91 -0.03 15.01
N LYS A 69 -10.61 -0.11 16.15
CA LYS A 69 -10.81 1.03 17.05
C LYS A 69 -9.51 1.47 17.72
N GLU A 70 -8.67 0.53 18.17
CA GLU A 70 -7.35 0.83 18.74
C GLU A 70 -6.43 1.50 17.71
N ILE A 71 -6.44 1.03 16.46
CA ILE A 71 -5.66 1.63 15.38
C ILE A 71 -6.18 3.05 15.08
N LEU A 72 -7.50 3.24 15.06
CA LEU A 72 -8.10 4.57 14.85
C LEU A 72 -7.71 5.55 15.97
N GLU A 73 -7.75 5.11 17.23
CA GLU A 73 -7.31 5.89 18.38
C GLU A 73 -5.81 6.21 18.32
N GLN A 74 -4.94 5.27 17.94
CA GLN A 74 -3.50 5.49 17.78
C GLN A 74 -3.15 6.50 16.68
N VAL A 75 -3.91 6.48 15.57
CA VAL A 75 -3.73 7.41 14.46
C VAL A 75 -4.46 8.75 14.72
N GLY A 76 -5.28 8.83 15.77
CA GLY A 76 -5.97 10.05 16.20
C GLY A 76 -7.26 10.36 15.43
N PHE A 77 -7.87 9.36 14.78
CA PHE A 77 -9.15 9.49 14.08
C PHE A 77 -10.27 8.86 14.91
N GLU A 78 -11.39 9.58 15.09
CA GLU A 78 -12.54 9.02 15.83
C GLU A 78 -13.37 8.03 14.99
N LYS A 79 -13.34 8.14 13.66
CA LYS A 79 -14.12 7.31 12.75
C LYS A 79 -13.27 6.78 11.60
N ALA A 80 -13.54 5.54 11.20
CA ALA A 80 -12.93 4.91 10.01
C ALA A 80 -13.20 5.70 8.72
N GLU A 81 -14.34 6.39 8.67
CA GLU A 81 -14.76 7.24 7.56
C GLU A 81 -13.84 8.45 7.38
N ASP A 82 -13.38 9.05 8.48
CA ASP A 82 -12.51 10.22 8.46
C ASP A 82 -11.10 9.86 7.97
N LEU A 83 -10.58 8.70 8.40
CA LEU A 83 -9.31 8.16 7.89
C LEU A 83 -9.41 7.88 6.38
N ALA A 84 -10.51 7.28 5.93
CA ALA A 84 -10.72 7.00 4.51
C ALA A 84 -10.83 8.29 3.67
N ALA A 85 -11.50 9.32 4.20
CA ALA A 85 -11.59 10.63 3.57
C ALA A 85 -10.22 11.33 3.50
N PHE A 86 -9.44 11.28 4.58
CA PHE A 86 -8.08 11.84 4.62
C PHE A 86 -7.14 11.17 3.61
N VAL A 87 -7.14 9.84 3.55
CA VAL A 87 -6.30 9.10 2.60
C VAL A 87 -6.71 9.39 1.15
N LYS A 88 -8.00 9.54 0.86
CA LYS A 88 -8.48 9.96 -0.46
C LYS A 88 -8.01 11.37 -0.79
N ALA A 89 -8.24 12.34 0.09
CA ALA A 89 -7.77 13.72 -0.10
C ALA A 89 -6.25 13.81 -0.30
N GLN A 90 -5.48 13.01 0.43
CA GLN A 90 -4.04 12.94 0.27
C GLN A 90 -3.62 12.35 -1.08
N ARG A 91 -4.29 11.29 -1.54
CA ARG A 91 -4.05 10.71 -2.87
C ARG A 91 -4.42 11.67 -3.99
N ASP A 92 -5.54 12.37 -3.85
CA ASP A 92 -5.99 13.38 -4.82
C ASP A 92 -5.00 14.56 -4.86
N ALA A 93 -4.51 15.02 -3.70
CA ALA A 93 -3.48 16.05 -3.62
C ALA A 93 -2.15 15.60 -4.22
N GLN A 94 -1.72 14.35 -3.98
CA GLN A 94 -0.50 13.80 -4.59
C GLN A 94 -0.66 13.65 -6.12
N ALA A 95 -1.81 13.18 -6.60
CA ALA A 95 -2.10 13.09 -8.02
C ALA A 95 -2.09 14.48 -8.68
N ALA A 96 -2.67 15.48 -8.01
CA ALA A 96 -2.63 16.86 -8.48
C ALA A 96 -1.19 17.42 -8.50
N GLN A 97 -0.40 17.17 -7.45
CA GLN A 97 1.01 17.60 -7.40
C GLN A 97 1.85 16.96 -8.51
N LEU A 98 1.68 15.66 -8.76
CA LEU A 98 2.35 14.97 -9.86
C LEU A 98 1.98 15.60 -11.21
N SER A 99 0.69 15.88 -11.43
CA SER A 99 0.23 16.52 -12.67
C SER A 99 0.74 17.97 -12.84
N GLU A 100 0.94 18.71 -11.74
CA GLU A 100 1.55 20.04 -11.78
C GLU A 100 3.06 19.97 -12.07
N VAL A 101 3.77 18.99 -11.51
CA VAL A 101 5.19 18.77 -11.77
C VAL A 101 5.39 18.40 -13.24
N GLU A 102 4.61 17.47 -13.77
CA GLU A 102 4.66 17.09 -15.19
C GLU A 102 4.41 18.30 -16.11
N ARG A 103 3.46 19.17 -15.77
CA ARG A 103 3.20 20.40 -16.53
C ARG A 103 4.39 21.37 -16.48
N ARG A 104 5.06 21.48 -15.32
CA ARG A 104 6.27 22.32 -15.17
C ARG A 104 7.42 21.77 -16.00
N GLU A 105 7.64 20.46 -15.97
CA GLU A 105 8.67 19.79 -16.76
C GLU A 105 8.44 19.95 -18.25
N GLN A 106 7.21 19.77 -18.74
CA GLN A 106 6.85 20.03 -20.14
C GLN A 106 7.15 21.48 -20.53
N SER A 107 6.77 22.45 -19.68
CA SER A 107 7.05 23.86 -19.95
C SER A 107 8.54 24.20 -19.95
N ALA A 108 9.35 23.49 -19.14
CA ALA A 108 10.80 23.65 -19.13
C ALA A 108 11.43 23.04 -20.40
N ALA A 109 11.01 21.84 -20.79
CA ALA A 109 11.46 21.17 -22.00
C ALA A 109 11.16 21.99 -23.26
N GLU A 110 9.97 22.60 -23.36
CA GLU A 110 9.61 23.49 -24.47
C GLU A 110 10.52 24.73 -24.54
N ARG A 111 10.86 25.32 -23.39
CA ARG A 111 11.79 26.46 -23.34
C ARG A 111 13.19 26.07 -23.75
N GLU A 112 13.67 24.91 -23.30
CA GLU A 112 14.98 24.38 -23.68
C GLU A 112 15.04 24.06 -25.17
N GLN A 113 14.00 23.44 -25.74
CA GLN A 113 13.91 23.20 -27.18
C GLN A 113 13.86 24.51 -27.97
N GLY A 114 13.09 25.51 -27.52
CA GLY A 114 13.06 26.82 -28.14
C GLY A 114 14.39 27.55 -28.08
N ALA A 115 15.13 27.44 -26.96
CA ALA A 115 16.47 27.97 -26.83
C ALA A 115 17.47 27.24 -27.75
N ALA A 116 17.44 25.91 -27.78
CA ALA A 116 18.29 25.09 -28.65
C ALA A 116 18.06 25.41 -30.14
N GLN A 117 16.80 25.60 -30.56
CA GLN A 117 16.47 26.01 -31.92
C GLN A 117 17.02 27.40 -32.26
N LYS A 118 16.92 28.36 -31.34
CA LYS A 118 17.50 29.70 -31.53
C LYS A 118 19.02 29.67 -31.63
N ILE A 119 19.68 28.87 -30.80
CA ILE A 119 21.13 28.69 -30.84
C ILE A 119 21.54 28.03 -32.17
N ALA A 120 20.87 26.95 -32.59
CA ALA A 120 21.15 26.30 -33.87
C ALA A 120 20.91 27.24 -35.08
N ALA A 121 19.88 28.07 -35.03
CA ALA A 121 19.62 29.09 -36.05
C ALA A 121 20.70 30.19 -36.04
N ALA A 122 21.21 30.58 -34.88
CA ALA A 122 22.32 31.52 -34.77
C ALA A 122 23.62 30.91 -35.31
N GLU A 123 23.96 29.69 -34.91
CA GLU A 123 25.15 28.98 -35.40
C GLU A 123 25.14 28.80 -36.93
N THR A 124 23.99 28.49 -37.51
CA THR A 124 23.88 28.35 -38.98
C THR A 124 24.09 29.68 -39.69
N ARG A 125 23.57 30.79 -39.15
CA ARG A 125 23.81 32.15 -39.66
C ARG A 125 25.27 32.55 -39.51
N GLU A 126 25.90 32.30 -38.36
CA GLU A 126 27.31 32.58 -38.13
C GLU A 126 28.21 31.77 -39.07
N ARG A 127 27.94 30.48 -39.23
CA ARG A 127 28.68 29.64 -40.19
C ARG A 127 28.49 30.11 -41.63
N ALA A 128 27.30 30.58 -42.01
CA ALA A 128 27.06 31.14 -43.33
C ALA A 128 27.83 32.45 -43.55
N ALA A 129 27.77 33.37 -42.59
CA ALA A 129 28.51 34.62 -42.63
C ALA A 129 30.04 34.40 -42.66
N ALA A 130 30.55 33.44 -41.90
CA ALA A 130 31.96 33.06 -41.92
C ALA A 130 32.39 32.52 -43.28
N ARG A 131 31.59 31.63 -43.90
CA ARG A 131 31.85 31.13 -45.26
C ARG A 131 31.84 32.26 -46.29
N HIS A 132 30.80 33.09 -46.28
CA HIS A 132 30.70 34.25 -47.16
C HIS A 132 31.93 35.17 -47.02
N ALA A 133 32.35 35.48 -45.79
CA ALA A 133 33.54 36.29 -45.53
C ALA A 133 34.84 35.62 -46.03
N THR A 134 34.98 34.30 -45.94
CA THR A 134 36.13 33.60 -46.53
C THR A 134 36.13 33.64 -48.05
N LEU A 135 34.97 33.48 -48.69
CA LEU A 135 34.86 33.52 -50.16
C LEU A 135 35.17 34.92 -50.71
N LEU A 136 34.69 35.97 -50.03
CA LEU A 136 35.06 37.35 -50.37
C LEU A 136 36.57 37.59 -50.27
N LYS A 137 37.23 37.06 -49.23
CA LYS A 137 38.71 37.16 -49.08
C LYS A 137 39.48 36.41 -50.17
N LEU A 138 38.89 35.34 -50.71
CA LEU A 138 39.44 34.57 -51.83
C LEU A 138 39.15 35.22 -53.19
N GLY A 139 38.41 36.33 -53.22
CA GLY A 139 38.14 37.12 -54.42
C GLY A 139 36.85 36.74 -55.17
N ALA A 140 35.98 35.92 -54.60
CA ALA A 140 34.68 35.65 -55.19
C ALA A 140 33.79 36.90 -55.07
N LEU A 141 33.26 37.40 -56.19
CA LEU A 141 32.43 38.60 -56.28
C LEU A 141 31.23 38.34 -57.21
N GLY A 142 30.08 38.96 -56.94
CA GLY A 142 28.91 38.87 -57.82
C GLY A 142 28.42 37.43 -58.01
N ASP A 143 28.20 37.04 -59.26
CA ASP A 143 27.65 35.72 -59.62
C ASP A 143 28.54 34.56 -59.16
N ASP A 144 29.87 34.75 -59.18
CA ASP A 144 30.85 33.75 -58.72
C ASP A 144 30.73 33.45 -57.21
N LEU A 145 30.29 34.43 -56.42
CA LEU A 145 30.07 34.27 -54.98
C LEU A 145 28.83 33.41 -54.72
N THR A 146 27.73 33.68 -55.42
CA THR A 146 26.50 32.89 -55.33
C THR A 146 26.71 31.44 -55.79
N ASP A 147 27.47 31.22 -56.87
CA ASP A 147 27.80 29.89 -57.35
C ASP A 147 28.71 29.12 -56.38
N ALA A 148 29.69 29.81 -55.77
CA ALA A 148 30.56 29.22 -54.75
C ALA A 148 29.80 28.87 -53.47
N GLU A 149 28.88 29.72 -53.01
CA GLU A 149 28.02 29.40 -51.86
C GLU A 149 27.10 28.21 -52.11
N GLY A 150 26.56 28.08 -53.32
CA GLY A 150 25.75 26.94 -53.74
C GLY A 150 26.53 25.62 -53.80
N CYS A 151 27.80 25.68 -54.25
CA CYS A 151 28.68 24.50 -54.31
C CYS A 151 29.20 24.06 -52.94
N CYS A 152 29.44 25.01 -52.04
CA CYS A 152 30.01 24.77 -50.70
C CYS A 152 28.96 24.58 -49.59
N ALA A 153 27.68 24.78 -49.89
CA ALA A 153 26.61 24.42 -48.96
C ALA A 153 26.64 22.91 -48.67
N PRO A 154 26.42 22.47 -47.42
CA PRO A 154 26.39 21.05 -47.10
C PRO A 154 25.27 20.40 -47.92
N ARG A 155 25.63 19.64 -48.95
CA ARG A 155 24.72 18.74 -49.68
C ARG A 155 24.07 17.86 -48.63
N SER A 156 22.81 18.16 -48.26
CA SER A 156 21.99 17.28 -47.45
C SER A 156 22.07 15.91 -48.10
N ARG A 157 22.66 14.93 -47.41
CA ARG A 157 22.81 13.56 -47.93
C ARG A 157 21.44 13.12 -48.41
N ARG A 158 21.22 13.07 -49.73
CA ARG A 158 20.03 12.45 -50.31
C ARG A 158 19.99 11.04 -49.75
N ALA A 159 18.97 10.73 -48.95
CA ALA A 159 18.73 9.39 -48.47
C ALA A 159 18.72 8.42 -49.66
N PRO A 160 19.35 7.24 -49.58
CA PRO A 160 19.30 6.26 -50.65
C PRO A 160 17.85 5.79 -50.80
N THR A 161 17.14 6.34 -51.79
CA THR A 161 15.83 5.85 -52.19
C THR A 161 15.99 4.39 -52.60
N GLY A 162 15.35 3.50 -51.83
CA GLY A 162 15.40 2.06 -52.01
C GLY A 162 15.03 1.64 -53.43
N ARG A 163 16.06 1.33 -54.22
CA ARG A 163 15.95 0.54 -55.45
C ARG A 163 17.05 -0.51 -55.42
N ARG A 164 16.66 -1.75 -55.12
CA ARG A 164 17.14 -3.03 -55.71
C ARG A 164 16.85 -4.19 -54.75
N LEU A 165 15.59 -4.62 -54.70
CA LEU A 165 15.21 -5.94 -54.20
C LEU A 165 14.07 -6.49 -55.06
N ARG A 166 14.33 -6.64 -56.36
CA ARG A 166 13.53 -7.47 -57.27
C ARG A 166 14.45 -8.03 -58.32
N GLU A 167 15.15 -9.12 -58.00
CA GLU A 167 15.70 -10.07 -58.99
C GLU A 167 16.33 -11.28 -58.28
N ARG A 168 15.51 -12.08 -57.60
CA ARG A 168 15.84 -13.49 -57.27
C ARG A 168 14.55 -14.32 -57.21
N ARG A 169 13.85 -14.42 -58.33
CA ARG A 169 12.87 -15.49 -58.62
C ARG A 169 12.83 -15.70 -60.12
N ARG A 170 13.81 -16.43 -60.63
CA ARG A 170 13.78 -17.23 -61.87
C ARG A 170 15.19 -17.74 -62.12
N ARG A 171 15.47 -18.92 -61.57
CA ARG A 171 16.22 -20.01 -62.19
C ARG A 171 16.07 -21.21 -61.26
#